data_AF-F7NT33-F1
#
_entry.id   AF-F7NT33-F1
#
_cell.length_a   1.000
_cell.length_b   1.000
_cell.length_c   1.000
_cell.angle_alpha   90.00
_cell.angle_beta   90.00
_cell.angle_gamma   90.00
#
_symmetry.space_group_name_H-M   'P 1'
#
loop_
_entity.id
_entity.type
_entity.pdbx_description
1 polymer ?
#
loop_
_entity_poly.entity_id
_entity_poly.type
_entity_poly.pdbx_seq_one_letter_code
_entity_poly.pdbx_strand_id
1 'polypeptide(L)' 'FTEAQNSLKAVLDSVVNNADTAVIARRDSEDAVVMSLDWYNSVMKTVRLLRLLRSPANAAHLNHSIE' A
#
# COMPACT_ATOMS: atom_id res chain seq x y z
N PHE A 1 0.40 29.35 -2.59
CA PHE A 1 0.97 28.27 -1.77
C PHE A 1 -0.10 27.46 -1.05
N THR A 2 -1.15 28.11 -0.53
CA THR A 2 -2.29 27.48 0.18
C THR A 2 -3.18 26.61 -0.70
N GLU A 3 -3.38 26.96 -1.97
CA GLU A 3 -4.27 26.21 -2.87
C GLU A 3 -3.75 24.81 -3.19
N ALA A 4 -2.44 24.67 -3.43
CA ALA A 4 -1.80 23.37 -3.64
C ALA A 4 -1.88 22.48 -2.37
N GLN A 5 -1.69 23.05 -1.17
CA GLN A 5 -1.86 22.30 0.08
C GLN A 5 -3.31 21.85 0.31
N ASN A 6 -4.28 22.72 0.02
CA ASN A 6 -5.69 22.38 0.15
C ASN A 6 -6.12 21.30 -0.84
N SER A 7 -5.59 21.34 -2.06
CA SER A 7 -5.83 20.29 -3.07
C SER A 7 -5.25 18.94 -2.66
N LEU A 8 -4.05 18.92 -2.06
CA LEU A 8 -3.44 17.70 -1.56
C LEU A 8 -4.24 17.10 -0.40
N LYS A 9 -4.72 17.96 0.52
CA LYS A 9 -5.57 17.54 1.63
C LYS A 9 -6.87 16.90 1.14
N ALA A 10 -7.54 17.51 0.16
CA ALA A 10 -8.78 16.96 -0.40
C ALA A 10 -8.56 15.59 -1.07
N VAL A 11 -7.44 15.39 -1.76
CA VAL A 11 -7.09 14.08 -2.36
C VAL A 11 -6.85 13.04 -1.27
N LEU A 12 -6.11 13.38 -0.21
CA LEU A 12 -5.86 12.48 0.91
C LEU A 12 -7.17 12.10 1.63
N ASP A 13 -8.01 13.10 1.92
CA ASP A 13 -9.31 12.89 2.58
C ASP A 13 -10.25 12.04 1.70
N SER A 14 -10.21 12.20 0.37
CA SER A 14 -10.99 11.37 -0.56
C SER A 14 -10.52 9.91 -0.59
N VAL A 15 -9.20 9.67 -0.53
CA VAL A 15 -8.64 8.31 -0.51
C VAL A 15 -8.96 7.61 0.81
N VAL A 16 -8.90 8.34 1.93
CA VAL A 16 -9.24 7.73 3.23
C VAL A 16 -10.74 7.40 3.31
N ASN A 17 -11.61 8.25 2.77
CA ASN A 17 -13.05 8.11 2.97
C ASN A 17 -13.78 7.30 1.88
N ASN A 18 -13.34 7.37 0.61
CA ASN A 18 -14.16 6.93 -0.52
C ASN A 18 -13.45 6.04 -1.56
N ALA A 19 -12.12 5.91 -1.53
CA ALA A 19 -11.38 5.17 -2.56
C ALA A 19 -10.14 4.46 -1.98
N ASP A 20 -10.05 3.14 -2.09
CA ASP A 20 -8.93 2.37 -1.54
C ASP A 20 -7.55 2.84 -2.05
N THR A 21 -7.49 3.37 -3.28
CA THR A 21 -6.29 3.94 -3.89
C THR A 21 -6.63 5.07 -4.88
N ALA A 22 -5.70 6.01 -5.08
CA ALA A 22 -5.72 7.02 -6.13
C ALA A 22 -4.36 7.08 -6.83
N VAL A 23 -4.36 7.22 -8.16
CA VAL A 23 -3.13 7.38 -8.96
C VAL A 23 -2.95 8.84 -9.30
N ILE A 24 -1.81 9.40 -8.93
CA ILE A 24 -1.36 10.74 -9.29
C ILE A 24 -0.51 10.60 -10.56
N ALA A 25 -1.13 10.89 -11.70
CA ALA A 25 -0.43 10.98 -12.97
C ALA A 25 0.36 12.30 -13.03
N ARG A 26 1.67 12.22 -13.21
CA ARG A 26 2.54 13.40 -13.24
C ARG A 26 3.08 13.63 -14.65
N ARG A 27 3.08 14.89 -15.11
CA ARG A 27 3.42 15.24 -16.50
C ARG A 27 4.90 15.01 -16.83
N ASP A 28 5.78 15.25 -15.85
CA ASP A 28 7.24 15.24 -16.03
C ASP A 28 7.95 14.28 -15.05
N SER A 29 7.22 13.34 -14.45
CA SER A 29 7.79 12.36 -13.52
C SER A 29 6.93 11.10 -13.43
N GLU A 30 7.46 10.04 -12.81
CA GLU A 30 6.76 8.75 -12.67
C GLU A 30 5.43 8.88 -11.93
N ASP A 31 4.46 8.06 -12.27
CA ASP A 31 3.17 8.06 -11.57
C ASP A 31 3.34 7.63 -10.11
N ALA A 32 2.57 8.24 -9.21
CA ALA A 32 2.58 7.91 -7.80
C ALA A 32 1.21 7.39 -7.37
N VAL A 33 1.18 6.36 -6.53
CA VAL A 33 -0.07 5.84 -5.97
C VAL A 33 -0.20 6.30 -4.52
N VAL A 34 -1.33 6.89 -4.19
CA VAL A 34 -1.76 7.20 -2.82
C VAL A 34 -2.81 6.16 -2.43
N MET A 35 -2.69 5.60 -1.23
CA MET A 35 -3.65 4.61 -0.73
C MET A 35 -3.78 4.72 0.78
N SER A 36 -4.86 4.19 1.34
CA SER A 36 -5.02 4.13 2.79
C SER A 36 -3.92 3.26 3.41
N LEU A 37 -3.48 3.62 4.63
CA LEU A 37 -2.45 2.86 5.34
C LEU A 37 -2.91 1.42 5.62
N ASP A 38 -4.19 1.23 5.91
CA ASP A 38 -4.77 -0.08 6.17
C ASP A 38 -4.75 -0.97 4.92
N TRP A 39 -5.07 -0.40 3.76
CA TRP A 39 -4.96 -1.10 2.48
C TRP A 39 -3.51 -1.46 2.15
N TYR A 40 -2.58 -0.50 2.30
CA TYR A 40 -1.15 -0.75 2.12
C TYR A 40 -0.66 -1.89 3.02
N ASN A 41 -1.05 -1.88 4.30
CA ASN A 41 -0.69 -2.92 5.26
C ASN A 41 -1.27 -4.28 4.88
N SER A 42 -2.51 -4.33 4.39
CA SER A 42 -3.16 -5.55 3.91
C SER A 42 -2.41 -6.14 2.71
N VAL A 43 -2.15 -5.34 1.68
CA VAL A 43 -1.44 -5.77 0.46
C VAL A 43 0.01 -6.19 0.76
N MET A 44 0.72 -5.41 1.59
CA MET A 44 2.09 -5.73 1.95
C MET A 44 2.19 -7.03 2.75
N LYS A 45 1.21 -7.33 3.61
CA LYS A 45 1.12 -8.63 4.29
C LYS A 45 0.99 -9.78 3.28
N THR A 46 0.11 -9.67 2.29
CA THR A 46 -0.10 -10.73 1.29
C THR A 46 1.14 -10.94 0.42
N VAL A 47 1.77 -9.87 -0.04
CA VAL A 47 3.01 -9.93 -0.83
C VAL A 47 4.14 -10.56 -0.02
N ARG A 48 4.28 -10.18 1.25
CA ARG A 48 5.27 -10.77 2.16
C ARG A 48 5.03 -12.26 2.38
N LEU A 49 3.79 -12.66 2.65
CA LEU A 49 3.42 -14.08 2.80
C LEU A 49 3.69 -14.87 1.51
N LEU A 50 3.28 -14.37 0.36
CA LEU A 50 3.54 -15.00 -0.93
C LEU A 50 5.05 -15.15 -1.20
N ARG A 51 5.86 -14.15 -0.83
CA ARG A 51 7.32 -14.19 -0.95
C ARG A 51 7.96 -15.17 0.04
N LEU A 52 7.43 -15.28 1.26
CA LEU A 52 7.87 -16.22 2.29
C LEU A 52 7.58 -17.67 1.90
N LEU A 53 6.38 -17.95 1.37
CA LEU A 53 5.99 -19.29 0.91
C LEU A 53 6.77 -19.75 -0.32
N ARG A 54 7.25 -18.82 -1.15
CA ARG A 54 8.17 -19.13 -2.26
C ARG A 54 9.60 -19.43 -1.80
N SER A 55 9.94 -19.15 -0.54
CA SER A 55 11.23 -19.53 0.06
C SER A 55 11.06 -20.86 0.80
N PRO A 56 11.55 -21.99 0.26
CA PRO A 56 11.35 -23.31 0.86
C PRO A 56 11.90 -23.41 2.30
N ALA A 57 12.87 -22.57 2.68
CA ALA A 57 13.40 -22.50 4.04
C ALA A 57 12.46 -21.82 5.05
N ASN A 58 11.69 -20.80 4.62
CA ASN A 58 10.82 -20.04 5.53
C ASN A 58 9.42 -20.67 5.72
N ALA A 59 8.94 -21.42 4.73
CA ALA A 59 7.69 -22.19 4.87
C ALA A 59 7.81 -23.30 5.93
N ALA A 60 8.98 -23.95 6.02
CA ALA A 60 9.26 -25.01 6.99
C ALA A 60 9.33 -24.48 8.44
N HIS A 61 9.95 -23.33 8.66
CA HIS A 61 10.03 -22.71 10.00
C HIS A 61 8.66 -22.23 10.51
N LEU A 62 7.80 -21.69 9.63
CA LEU A 62 6.48 -21.22 10.05
C LEU A 62 5.57 -22.38 10.46
N ASN A 63 5.66 -23.53 9.79
CA ASN A 63 4.87 -24.73 10.12
C ASN A 63 5.22 -25.29 11.50
N HIS A 64 6.44 -25.04 12.00
CA HIS A 64 6.89 -25.49 13.31
C HIS A 64 6.58 -24.48 14.43
N SER A 65 6.17 -23.24 14.10
CA SER A 65 5.81 -22.19 15.07
C SER A 65 4.30 -21.99 15.23
N ILE A 66 3.48 -22.81 14.56
CA ILE A 66 2.01 -22.82 14.66
C ILE A 66 1.51 -24.05 15.45
N GLU A 67 2.39 -25.00 15.79
CA GLU A 67 2.18 -25.99 16.88
C GLU A 67 2.46 -25.34 18.25
#